data_AF-A0A8J3B9C2-F1
#
_entry.id   AF-A0A8J3B9C2-F1
#
_cell.length_a   1.000
_cell.length_b   1.000
_cell.length_c   1.000
_cell.angle_alpha   90.00
_cell.angle_beta   90.00
_cell.angle_gamma   90.00
#
_symmetry.space_group_name_H-M   'P 1'
#
loop_
_entity.id
_entity.type
_entity.pdbx_description
1 polymer ?
#
loop_
_entity_poly.entity_id
_entity_poly.type
_entity_poly.pdbx_seq_one_letter_code
_entity_poly.pdbx_strand_id
1 'polypeptide(L)'
;MPRDDGRPDAPVEPARVPNEQTVGQRLEPETFSAVYRAVLEEGRTHAALWDGASVHLLLVFPDVADFDELVDKALSLGFSQHGSRWIAVVWAEGDPEKPVGFPYTFDVARETDRWLAARLLEQESVGLHHLAHDGAGILVHIFSERLPLPDDEREEGRRLLEAAREAATDEGEPAWSMETIPAAALPDDALTAEGIGYTVDYGALVERDGEEGAQEALMEAVHRALVIVKRHPRADVREATFAVWANARAEGPADRPRRVVTLFVAPALEAWRQDEAADPFLAVLEAWPVFVRRERGVPLATGAYPFVRYAGGRLVHLELDEDARVRLFRLFAALWPDRPNPYADGS
;
A
#
# COMPACT_ATOMS: atom_id res chain seq x y z
N MET A 1 -2.86 26.06 -29.60
CA MET A 1 -3.02 24.65 -29.17
C MET A 1 -4.32 24.57 -28.40
N PRO A 2 -5.24 23.66 -28.75
CA PRO A 2 -6.48 23.50 -28.00
C PRO A 2 -6.12 22.99 -26.59
N ARG A 3 -6.65 23.64 -25.55
CA ARG A 3 -6.61 23.13 -24.18
C ARG A 3 -7.47 21.89 -24.14
N ASP A 4 -6.86 20.74 -23.97
CA ASP A 4 -7.54 19.54 -23.48
C ASP A 4 -8.10 19.91 -22.10
N ASP A 5 -9.42 20.05 -22.00
CA ASP A 5 -10.10 20.43 -20.75
C ASP A 5 -10.26 19.23 -19.79
N GLY A 6 -9.69 18.07 -20.17
CA GLY A 6 -9.64 16.85 -19.38
C GLY A 6 -11.03 16.30 -19.06
N ARG A 7 -12.07 16.72 -19.77
CA ARG A 7 -13.45 16.32 -19.54
C ARG A 7 -13.66 14.88 -20.03
N PRO A 8 -14.29 14.01 -19.22
CA PRO A 8 -14.44 12.61 -19.60
C PRO A 8 -15.29 12.40 -20.85
N ASP A 9 -14.92 11.40 -21.64
CA ASP A 9 -15.66 10.99 -22.85
C ASP A 9 -17.12 10.61 -22.52
N ALA A 10 -17.34 10.02 -21.34
CA ALA A 10 -18.67 9.85 -20.75
C ALA A 10 -18.96 10.98 -19.76
N PRO A 11 -20.10 11.69 -19.85
CA PRO A 11 -20.43 12.77 -18.93
C PRO A 11 -20.58 12.23 -17.50
N VAL A 12 -19.93 12.89 -16.54
CA VAL A 12 -20.19 12.66 -15.11
C VAL A 12 -21.58 13.19 -14.80
N GLU A 13 -22.50 12.29 -14.43
CA GLU A 13 -23.87 12.68 -14.09
C GLU A 13 -23.88 13.53 -12.81
N PRO A 14 -24.52 14.70 -12.82
CA PRO A 14 -24.64 15.51 -11.62
C PRO A 14 -25.51 14.79 -10.58
N ALA A 15 -24.96 14.65 -9.39
CA ALA A 15 -25.61 14.11 -8.21
C ALA A 15 -26.38 15.21 -7.47
N ARG A 16 -27.53 14.85 -6.92
CA ARG A 16 -28.16 15.69 -5.90
C ARG A 16 -27.40 15.50 -4.59
N VAL A 17 -26.79 16.57 -4.09
CA VAL A 17 -26.04 16.58 -2.83
C VAL A 17 -26.86 17.19 -1.69
N PRO A 18 -26.62 16.80 -0.43
CA PRO A 18 -27.23 17.44 0.74
C PRO A 18 -26.96 18.95 0.77
N ASN A 19 -27.83 19.71 1.41
CA ASN A 19 -27.67 21.16 1.54
C ASN A 19 -28.30 21.66 2.84
N GLU A 20 -28.27 22.98 3.06
CA GLU A 20 -28.81 23.63 4.26
C GLU A 20 -30.27 23.25 4.56
N GLN A 21 -31.08 22.94 3.54
CA GLN A 21 -32.49 22.57 3.71
C GLN A 21 -32.68 21.12 4.15
N THR A 22 -31.68 20.27 3.96
CA THR A 22 -31.75 18.85 4.35
C THR A 22 -31.11 18.57 5.71
N VAL A 23 -30.54 19.57 6.38
CA VAL A 23 -29.94 19.43 7.72
C VAL A 23 -30.98 18.91 8.72
N GLY A 24 -30.63 17.86 9.45
CA GLY A 24 -31.49 17.14 10.39
C GLY A 24 -32.59 16.29 9.73
N GLN A 25 -32.63 16.20 8.40
CA GLN A 25 -33.63 15.44 7.66
C GLN A 25 -33.11 14.07 7.23
N ARG A 26 -34.03 13.12 7.09
CA ARG A 26 -33.81 11.88 6.35
C ARG A 26 -33.72 12.20 4.86
N LEU A 27 -32.68 11.70 4.20
CA LEU A 27 -32.48 11.87 2.77
C LEU A 27 -33.32 10.84 2.02
N GLU A 28 -34.23 11.31 1.16
CA GLU A 28 -35.08 10.44 0.34
C GLU A 28 -34.23 9.66 -0.70
N PRO A 29 -34.23 8.31 -0.69
CA PRO A 29 -33.37 7.50 -1.54
C PRO A 29 -33.47 7.79 -3.04
N GLU A 30 -34.67 8.07 -3.54
CA GLU A 30 -34.90 8.37 -4.95
C GLU A 30 -34.31 9.73 -5.35
N THR A 31 -34.35 10.69 -4.42
CA THR A 31 -33.83 12.05 -4.66
C THR A 31 -32.32 12.10 -4.54
N PHE A 32 -31.75 11.37 -3.59
CA PHE A 32 -30.32 11.32 -3.27
C PHE A 32 -29.67 10.01 -3.74
N SER A 33 -30.13 9.47 -4.87
CA SER A 33 -29.75 8.13 -5.35
C SER A 33 -28.25 7.94 -5.51
N ALA A 34 -27.51 8.98 -5.94
CA ALA A 34 -26.05 8.94 -6.03
C ALA A 34 -25.37 8.82 -4.65
N VAL A 35 -25.92 9.46 -3.61
CA VAL A 35 -25.44 9.34 -2.23
C VAL A 35 -25.67 7.92 -1.73
N TYR A 36 -26.88 7.39 -1.93
CA TYR A 36 -27.22 6.03 -1.51
C TYR A 36 -26.42 4.96 -2.25
N ARG A 37 -26.15 5.13 -3.55
CA ARG A 37 -25.27 4.24 -4.31
C ARG A 37 -23.86 4.23 -3.72
N ALA A 38 -23.27 5.40 -3.51
CA ALA A 38 -21.93 5.52 -2.96
C ALA A 38 -21.81 4.88 -1.56
N VAL A 39 -22.83 5.02 -0.72
CA VAL A 39 -22.77 4.61 0.69
C VAL A 39 -23.25 3.18 0.90
N LEU A 40 -24.42 2.79 0.36
CA LEU A 40 -25.03 1.48 0.62
C LEU A 40 -24.59 0.41 -0.39
N GLU A 41 -24.50 0.75 -1.68
CA GLU A 41 -24.15 -0.24 -2.71
C GLU A 41 -22.63 -0.45 -2.77
N GLU A 42 -21.86 0.62 -2.66
CA GLU A 42 -20.40 0.58 -2.72
C GLU A 42 -19.73 0.50 -1.35
N GLY A 43 -20.51 0.58 -0.25
CA GLY A 43 -20.03 0.43 1.12
C GLY A 43 -19.06 1.52 1.57
N ARG A 44 -19.08 2.71 0.95
CA ARG A 44 -18.13 3.78 1.26
C ARG A 44 -18.60 4.59 2.45
N THR A 45 -17.71 4.77 3.43
CA THR A 45 -17.91 5.70 4.55
C THR A 45 -17.51 7.13 4.19
N HIS A 46 -16.91 7.34 3.02
CA HIS A 46 -16.50 8.64 2.51
C HIS A 46 -16.47 8.62 0.98
N ALA A 47 -17.04 9.63 0.33
CA ALA A 47 -17.15 9.68 -1.12
C ALA A 47 -17.11 11.12 -1.64
N ALA A 48 -16.62 11.31 -2.87
CA ALA A 48 -16.68 12.59 -3.57
C ALA A 48 -17.78 12.54 -4.63
N LEU A 49 -18.64 13.56 -4.67
CA LEU A 49 -19.75 13.68 -5.61
C LEU A 49 -19.68 15.01 -6.36
N TRP A 50 -20.09 14.99 -7.62
CA TRP A 50 -20.21 16.19 -8.46
C TRP A 50 -21.68 16.60 -8.57
N ASP A 51 -22.02 17.86 -8.30
CA ASP A 51 -23.43 18.33 -8.35
C ASP A 51 -23.82 19.07 -9.65
N GLY A 52 -22.88 19.21 -10.59
CA GLY A 52 -23.06 20.03 -11.80
C GLY A 52 -22.28 21.35 -11.78
N ALA A 53 -21.85 21.82 -10.61
CA ALA A 53 -21.07 23.04 -10.44
C ALA A 53 -19.83 22.83 -9.55
N SER A 54 -19.91 21.96 -8.55
CA SER A 54 -18.88 21.76 -7.54
C SER A 54 -18.74 20.29 -7.14
N VAL A 55 -17.53 19.93 -6.71
CA VAL A 55 -17.23 18.66 -6.05
C VAL A 55 -17.47 18.82 -4.56
N HIS A 56 -18.27 17.91 -4.00
CA HIS A 56 -18.61 17.83 -2.59
C HIS A 56 -18.10 16.52 -2.00
N LEU A 57 -17.71 16.56 -0.74
CA LEU A 57 -17.26 15.41 0.02
C LEU A 57 -18.38 14.96 0.96
N LEU A 58 -18.56 13.64 1.07
CA LEU A 58 -19.45 13.00 2.02
C LEU A 58 -18.62 12.31 3.08
N LEU A 59 -19.02 12.41 4.33
CA LEU A 59 -18.50 11.60 5.43
C LEU A 59 -19.68 10.95 6.15
N VAL A 60 -19.70 9.62 6.20
CA VAL A 60 -20.83 8.84 6.72
C VAL A 60 -20.42 8.08 7.97
N PHE A 61 -21.15 8.35 9.04
CA PHE A 61 -21.02 7.73 10.35
C PHE A 61 -21.96 6.53 10.50
N PRO A 62 -21.57 5.53 11.31
CA PRO A 62 -22.46 4.41 11.64
C PRO A 62 -23.76 4.90 12.28
N ASP A 63 -23.70 5.85 13.21
CA ASP A 63 -24.86 6.57 13.74
C ASP A 63 -24.56 8.05 14.05
N VAL A 64 -25.58 8.77 14.54
CA VAL A 64 -25.46 10.21 14.87
C VAL A 64 -24.58 10.45 16.10
N ALA A 65 -24.47 9.50 17.02
CA ALA A 65 -23.64 9.65 18.22
C ALA A 65 -22.14 9.52 17.89
N ASP A 66 -21.76 8.73 16.89
CA ASP A 66 -20.36 8.65 16.42
C ASP A 66 -19.84 9.99 15.88
N PHE A 67 -20.73 10.87 15.43
CA PHE A 67 -20.36 12.22 15.02
C PHE A 67 -19.90 13.10 16.20
N ASP A 68 -20.39 12.85 17.42
CA ASP A 68 -20.05 13.66 18.61
C ASP A 68 -18.53 13.68 18.90
N GLU A 69 -17.78 12.66 18.44
CA GLU A 69 -16.32 12.61 18.57
C GLU A 69 -15.57 13.58 17.64
N LEU A 70 -16.25 14.14 16.63
CA LEU A 70 -15.72 15.15 15.71
C LEU A 70 -16.29 16.55 15.96
N VAL A 71 -17.35 16.66 16.76
CA VAL A 71 -17.91 17.95 17.17
C VAL A 71 -16.81 18.79 17.82
N ASP A 72 -16.73 20.06 17.42
CA ASP A 72 -15.76 21.06 17.85
C ASP A 72 -14.30 20.88 17.39
N LYS A 73 -13.99 19.88 16.53
CA LYS A 73 -12.67 19.79 15.89
C LYS A 73 -12.61 20.67 14.65
N ALA A 74 -11.51 21.41 14.49
CA ALA A 74 -11.25 22.10 13.24
C ALA A 74 -10.91 21.07 12.16
N LEU A 75 -11.53 21.17 10.99
CA LEU A 75 -11.24 20.30 9.86
C LEU A 75 -10.37 21.04 8.84
N SER A 76 -9.37 20.34 8.31
CA SER A 76 -8.53 20.83 7.21
C SER A 76 -8.45 19.80 6.09
N LEU A 77 -8.21 20.27 4.88
CA LEU A 77 -8.03 19.41 3.71
C LEU A 77 -6.55 19.40 3.32
N GLY A 78 -5.94 18.23 3.27
CA GLY A 78 -4.58 18.04 2.76
C GLY A 78 -4.55 17.01 1.64
N PHE A 79 -3.41 16.89 0.96
CA PHE A 79 -3.25 16.02 -0.19
C PHE A 79 -2.07 15.07 -0.06
N SER A 80 -2.20 13.90 -0.68
CA SER A 80 -1.13 12.92 -0.81
C SER A 80 -1.26 12.15 -2.13
N GLN A 81 -0.21 11.46 -2.54
CA GLN A 81 -0.19 10.67 -3.78
C GLN A 81 0.42 9.30 -3.53
N HIS A 82 -0.14 8.28 -4.21
CA HIS A 82 0.31 6.90 -4.18
C HIS A 82 0.16 6.23 -5.55
N GLY A 83 1.23 6.18 -6.35
CA GLY A 83 1.16 5.67 -7.71
C GLY A 83 0.17 6.48 -8.56
N SER A 84 -0.75 5.82 -9.27
CA SER A 84 -1.81 6.51 -10.01
C SER A 84 -2.89 7.13 -9.11
N ARG A 85 -2.84 6.92 -7.79
CA ARG A 85 -3.87 7.41 -6.88
C ARG A 85 -3.50 8.77 -6.31
N TRP A 86 -4.40 9.71 -6.47
CA TRP A 86 -4.37 10.99 -5.80
C TRP A 86 -5.38 10.96 -4.66
N ILE A 87 -4.98 11.41 -3.47
CA ILE A 87 -5.78 11.24 -2.25
C ILE A 87 -5.93 12.61 -1.59
N ALA A 88 -7.18 13.05 -1.45
CA ALA A 88 -7.54 14.18 -0.60
C ALA A 88 -7.88 13.66 0.80
N VAL A 89 -7.28 14.18 1.85
CA VAL A 89 -7.51 13.73 3.22
C VAL A 89 -8.14 14.86 4.01
N VAL A 90 -9.33 14.63 4.55
CA VAL A 90 -9.94 15.53 5.54
C VAL A 90 -9.36 15.15 6.90
N TRP A 91 -8.58 16.06 7.48
CA TRP A 91 -7.98 15.90 8.81
C TRP A 91 -8.86 16.58 9.85
N ALA A 92 -9.17 15.86 10.92
CA ALA A 92 -9.73 16.47 12.12
C ALA A 92 -8.59 16.84 13.06
N GLU A 93 -8.41 18.13 13.31
CA GLU A 93 -7.45 18.65 14.29
C GLU A 93 -7.81 18.10 15.67
N GLY A 94 -6.99 17.18 16.16
CA GLY A 94 -7.15 16.47 17.43
C GLY A 94 -5.80 16.24 18.09
N ASP A 95 -5.64 15.11 18.77
CA ASP A 95 -4.37 14.70 19.36
C ASP A 95 -3.29 14.58 18.26
N PRO A 96 -2.20 15.38 18.30
CA PRO A 96 -1.11 15.30 17.32
C PRO A 96 -0.47 13.91 17.24
N GLU A 97 -0.57 13.10 18.30
CA GLU A 97 -0.04 11.73 18.32
C GLU A 97 -0.97 10.72 17.62
N LYS A 98 -2.24 11.08 17.38
CA LYS A 98 -3.26 10.24 16.72
C LYS A 98 -4.16 11.08 15.81
N PRO A 99 -3.63 11.62 14.70
CA PRO A 99 -4.45 12.37 13.76
C PRO A 99 -5.52 11.45 13.15
N VAL A 100 -6.77 11.92 13.14
CA VAL A 100 -7.87 11.21 12.49
C VAL A 100 -8.04 11.82 11.09
N GLY A 101 -7.84 10.99 10.07
CA GLY A 101 -7.92 11.39 8.67
C GLY A 101 -8.93 10.55 7.90
N PHE A 102 -9.70 11.20 7.03
CA PHE A 102 -10.71 10.57 6.16
C PHE A 102 -10.26 10.69 4.69
N PRO A 103 -9.77 9.60 4.06
CA PRO A 103 -9.07 9.67 2.78
C PRO A 103 -9.97 9.47 1.56
N TYR A 104 -10.21 10.51 0.77
CA TYR A 104 -10.91 10.45 -0.51
C TYR A 104 -9.93 10.10 -1.63
N THR A 105 -10.04 8.87 -2.14
CA THR A 105 -9.13 8.35 -3.16
C THR A 105 -9.69 8.53 -4.57
N PHE A 106 -8.87 9.07 -5.47
CA PHE A 106 -9.15 9.26 -6.89
C PHE A 106 -8.10 8.48 -7.70
N ASP A 107 -8.53 7.53 -8.54
CA ASP A 107 -7.60 6.81 -9.42
C ASP A 107 -7.41 7.59 -10.73
N VAL A 108 -6.29 8.29 -10.84
CA VAL A 108 -6.02 9.25 -11.93
C VAL A 108 -5.86 8.57 -13.29
N ALA A 109 -5.65 7.25 -13.32
CA ALA A 109 -5.77 6.46 -14.54
C ALA A 109 -7.19 6.52 -15.14
N ARG A 110 -8.22 6.60 -14.28
CA ARG A 110 -9.61 6.77 -14.69
C ARG A 110 -9.88 8.23 -15.01
N GLU A 111 -10.40 8.48 -16.20
CA GLU A 111 -10.66 9.83 -16.67
C GLU A 111 -11.67 10.60 -15.80
N THR A 112 -12.72 9.93 -15.34
CA THR A 112 -13.71 10.51 -14.41
C THR A 112 -13.06 10.97 -13.10
N ASP A 113 -12.23 10.14 -12.47
CA ASP A 113 -11.61 10.44 -11.18
C ASP A 113 -10.57 11.56 -11.33
N ARG A 114 -9.78 11.52 -12.40
CA ARG A 114 -8.84 12.60 -12.77
C ARG A 114 -9.57 13.93 -12.93
N TRP A 115 -10.70 13.93 -13.63
CA TRP A 115 -11.51 15.13 -13.82
C TRP A 115 -12.10 15.64 -12.50
N LEU A 116 -12.62 14.75 -11.64
CA LEU A 116 -13.13 15.12 -10.33
C LEU A 116 -12.04 15.72 -9.42
N ALA A 117 -10.85 15.13 -9.40
CA ALA A 117 -9.71 15.65 -8.64
C ALA A 117 -9.31 17.06 -9.11
N ALA A 118 -9.24 17.27 -10.42
CA ALA A 118 -8.97 18.59 -10.99
C ALA A 118 -10.04 19.61 -10.60
N ARG A 119 -11.33 19.25 -10.69
CA ARG A 119 -12.45 20.12 -10.32
C ARG A 119 -12.43 20.48 -8.84
N LEU A 120 -12.06 19.56 -7.96
CA LEU A 120 -11.92 19.83 -6.52
C LEU A 120 -10.88 20.93 -6.28
N LEU A 121 -9.73 20.89 -6.97
CA LEU A 121 -8.62 21.84 -6.82
C LEU A 121 -8.87 23.22 -7.49
N GLU A 122 -9.95 23.36 -8.26
CA GLU A 122 -10.37 24.65 -8.82
C GLU A 122 -11.19 25.48 -7.83
N GLN A 123 -11.68 24.88 -6.75
CA GLN A 123 -12.57 25.52 -5.78
C GLN A 123 -11.77 26.29 -4.71
N GLU A 124 -12.31 27.40 -4.21
CA GLU A 124 -11.74 28.10 -3.04
C GLU A 124 -12.13 27.43 -1.71
N SER A 125 -13.20 26.66 -1.74
CA SER A 125 -13.66 25.86 -0.61
C SER A 125 -14.39 24.62 -1.10
N VAL A 126 -14.30 23.53 -0.36
CA VAL A 126 -14.96 22.26 -0.67
C VAL A 126 -16.11 22.05 0.32
N GLY A 127 -17.30 21.71 -0.18
CA GLY A 127 -18.43 21.34 0.67
C GLY A 127 -18.20 19.96 1.28
N LEU A 128 -18.30 19.84 2.60
CA LEU A 128 -18.27 18.56 3.33
C LEU A 128 -19.65 18.34 3.97
N HIS A 129 -20.25 17.19 3.70
CA HIS A 129 -21.55 16.80 4.23
C HIS A 129 -21.40 15.60 5.16
N HIS A 130 -21.82 15.78 6.42
CA HIS A 130 -21.79 14.75 7.43
C HIS A 130 -23.13 14.03 7.48
N LEU A 131 -23.10 12.72 7.26
CA LEU A 131 -24.27 11.86 7.21
C LEU A 131 -24.16 10.77 8.26
N ALA A 132 -25.29 10.21 8.70
CA ALA A 132 -25.32 9.02 9.54
C ALA A 132 -26.41 8.07 9.11
N HIS A 133 -26.29 6.79 9.45
CA HIS A 133 -27.42 5.87 9.34
C HIS A 133 -28.38 6.04 10.53
N ASP A 134 -29.68 5.91 10.29
CA ASP A 134 -30.71 5.95 11.33
C ASP A 134 -31.06 4.57 11.92
N GLY A 135 -30.23 3.55 11.65
CA GLY A 135 -30.45 2.16 12.04
C GLY A 135 -31.40 1.36 11.13
N ALA A 136 -32.21 2.01 10.30
CA ALA A 136 -33.04 1.37 9.28
C ALA A 136 -32.40 1.38 7.88
N GLY A 137 -31.14 1.82 7.79
CA GLY A 137 -30.40 1.98 6.53
C GLY A 137 -30.72 3.29 5.79
N ILE A 138 -31.50 4.18 6.38
CA ILE A 138 -31.80 5.51 5.82
C ILE A 138 -30.71 6.49 6.28
N LEU A 139 -30.23 7.31 5.36
CA LEU A 139 -29.23 8.34 5.64
C LEU A 139 -29.90 9.59 6.18
N VAL A 140 -29.39 10.08 7.32
CA VAL A 140 -29.76 11.36 7.92
C VAL A 140 -28.62 12.34 7.66
N HIS A 141 -28.96 13.53 7.15
CA HIS A 141 -27.98 14.59 7.01
C HIS A 141 -27.83 15.33 8.34
N ILE A 142 -26.65 15.24 8.94
CA ILE A 142 -26.36 15.82 10.25
C ILE A 142 -26.17 17.33 10.09
N PHE A 143 -25.15 17.73 9.32
CA PHE A 143 -24.86 19.11 8.95
C PHE A 143 -23.85 19.16 7.79
N SER A 144 -23.65 20.36 7.23
CA SER A 144 -22.66 20.62 6.20
C SER A 144 -21.72 21.74 6.62
N GLU A 145 -20.48 21.67 6.20
CA GLU A 145 -19.49 22.74 6.37
C GLU A 145 -18.69 22.98 5.08
N ARG A 146 -17.92 24.07 5.07
CA ARG A 146 -17.04 24.39 3.95
C ARG A 146 -15.60 24.36 4.44
N LEU A 147 -14.83 23.44 3.86
CA LEU A 147 -13.41 23.36 4.09
C LEU A 147 -12.71 24.40 3.21
N PRO A 148 -12.03 25.41 3.78
CA PRO A 148 -11.26 26.35 2.98
C PRO A 148 -10.12 25.60 2.29
N LEU A 149 -9.80 25.99 1.05
CA LEU A 149 -8.69 25.43 0.31
C LEU A 149 -7.71 26.54 -0.11
N PRO A 150 -6.77 26.90 0.76
CA PRO A 150 -5.76 27.92 0.52
C PRO A 150 -4.96 27.69 -0.77
N ASP A 151 -4.41 28.76 -1.35
CA ASP A 151 -3.66 28.71 -2.62
C ASP A 151 -2.47 27.75 -2.61
N ASP A 152 -1.74 27.70 -1.50
CA ASP A 152 -0.61 26.81 -1.28
C ASP A 152 -1.03 25.33 -1.24
N GLU A 153 -2.11 25.01 -0.54
CA GLU A 153 -2.68 23.65 -0.54
C GLU A 153 -3.19 23.25 -1.92
N ARG A 154 -3.81 24.17 -2.67
CA ARG A 154 -4.24 23.90 -4.05
C ARG A 154 -3.07 23.62 -4.97
N GLU A 155 -1.99 24.38 -4.84
CA GLU A 155 -0.80 24.21 -5.66
C GLU A 155 -0.11 22.87 -5.35
N GLU A 156 0.01 22.52 -4.08
CA GLU A 156 0.52 21.21 -3.67
C GLU A 156 -0.36 20.07 -4.17
N GLY A 157 -1.68 20.20 -4.04
CA GLY A 157 -2.64 19.25 -4.59
C GLY A 157 -2.49 19.05 -6.10
N ARG A 158 -2.29 20.14 -6.87
CA ARG A 158 -2.04 20.07 -8.33
C ARG A 158 -0.72 19.38 -8.65
N ARG A 159 0.34 19.70 -7.92
CA ARG A 159 1.66 19.06 -8.08
C ARG A 159 1.56 17.54 -7.88
N LEU A 160 0.86 17.11 -6.83
CA LEU A 160 0.63 15.70 -6.52
C LEU A 160 -0.30 15.03 -7.53
N LEU A 161 -1.29 15.75 -8.07
CA LEU A 161 -2.19 15.24 -9.10
C LEU A 161 -1.42 14.99 -10.41
N GLU A 162 -0.55 15.90 -10.81
CA GLU A 162 0.30 15.70 -12.00
C GLU A 162 1.27 14.53 -11.81
N ALA A 163 1.89 14.40 -10.63
CA ALA A 163 2.73 13.24 -10.30
C ALA A 163 1.94 11.91 -10.37
N ALA A 164 0.67 11.91 -9.95
CA ALA A 164 -0.22 10.76 -10.10
C ALA A 164 -0.58 10.47 -11.56
N ARG A 165 -0.72 11.51 -12.41
CA ARG A 165 -0.93 11.35 -13.86
C ARG A 165 0.27 10.74 -14.54
N GLU A 166 1.47 11.25 -14.24
CA GLU A 166 2.72 10.69 -14.77
C GLU A 166 2.82 9.20 -14.42
N ALA A 167 2.54 8.86 -13.16
CA ALA A 167 2.49 7.48 -12.67
C ALA A 167 1.36 6.62 -13.27
N ALA A 168 0.32 7.24 -13.87
CA ALA A 168 -0.78 6.56 -14.54
C ALA A 168 -0.53 6.37 -16.05
N THR A 169 0.22 7.28 -16.69
CA THR A 169 0.60 7.20 -18.10
C THR A 169 1.77 6.25 -18.37
N ASP A 170 2.52 5.89 -17.34
CA ASP A 170 3.30 4.65 -17.34
C ASP A 170 2.31 3.47 -17.36
N GLU A 171 1.71 3.16 -18.53
CA GLU A 171 0.77 2.05 -18.77
C GLU A 171 1.46 0.67 -18.74
N GLY A 172 2.11 0.39 -17.62
CA GLY A 172 2.02 -0.93 -17.04
C GLY A 172 1.50 -0.76 -15.62
N GLU A 173 1.07 -1.85 -14.96
CA GLU A 173 1.67 -2.02 -13.61
C GLU A 173 3.13 -1.63 -13.80
N PRO A 174 3.75 -0.71 -13.02
CA PRO A 174 5.13 -0.35 -13.29
C PRO A 174 5.85 -1.67 -13.33
N ALA A 175 6.14 -2.13 -14.56
CA ALA A 175 6.83 -3.37 -14.82
C ALA A 175 8.08 -3.00 -14.13
N TRP A 176 8.26 -3.58 -12.92
CA TRP A 176 9.22 -3.08 -11.97
C TRP A 176 10.40 -2.69 -12.82
N SER A 177 10.83 -1.43 -12.82
CA SER A 177 12.05 -1.13 -13.53
C SER A 177 13.08 -1.87 -12.70
N MET A 178 13.20 -3.18 -12.94
CA MET A 178 14.13 -4.12 -12.35
C MET A 178 15.39 -3.77 -13.07
N GLU A 179 15.86 -2.57 -12.76
CA GLU A 179 17.26 -2.31 -12.73
C GLU A 179 17.87 -3.53 -12.04
N THR A 180 18.66 -4.22 -12.81
CA THR A 180 19.40 -5.36 -12.33
C THR A 180 20.75 -4.80 -11.95
N ILE A 181 21.10 -4.94 -10.68
CA ILE A 181 22.43 -4.59 -10.19
C ILE A 181 23.10 -5.86 -9.67
N PRO A 182 24.44 -5.94 -9.70
CA PRO A 182 25.14 -7.05 -9.06
C PRO A 182 24.83 -7.09 -7.56
N ALA A 183 24.51 -8.27 -7.02
CA ALA A 183 24.37 -8.46 -5.57
C ALA A 183 25.65 -8.07 -4.83
N ALA A 184 26.81 -8.21 -5.49
CA ALA A 184 28.11 -7.74 -5.04
C ALA A 184 28.22 -6.22 -4.86
N ALA A 185 27.22 -5.42 -5.24
CA ALA A 185 27.17 -3.97 -5.02
C ALA A 185 26.47 -3.57 -3.71
N LEU A 186 25.80 -4.50 -3.02
CA LEU A 186 25.13 -4.19 -1.74
C LEU A 186 26.14 -3.77 -0.67
N PRO A 187 25.82 -2.86 0.27
CA PRO A 187 26.75 -2.52 1.33
C PRO A 187 26.89 -3.67 2.36
N ASP A 188 28.02 -3.78 3.05
CA ASP A 188 28.32 -4.90 3.98
C ASP A 188 27.30 -4.97 5.14
N ASP A 189 26.81 -3.83 5.62
CA ASP A 189 25.78 -3.75 6.65
C ASP A 189 24.45 -4.38 6.19
N ALA A 190 24.06 -4.21 4.92
CA ALA A 190 22.90 -4.88 4.35
C ALA A 190 23.11 -6.40 4.20
N LEU A 191 24.34 -6.85 3.91
CA LEU A 191 24.69 -8.26 3.77
C LEU A 191 24.81 -8.99 5.12
N THR A 192 25.06 -8.25 6.20
CA THR A 192 25.31 -8.79 7.55
C THR A 192 24.16 -8.54 8.53
N ALA A 193 23.12 -7.82 8.08
CA ALA A 193 21.94 -7.50 8.88
C ALA A 193 21.16 -8.75 9.31
N GLU A 194 20.62 -8.68 10.53
CA GLU A 194 19.59 -9.62 10.99
C GLU A 194 18.24 -9.30 10.30
N GLY A 195 17.55 -10.35 9.90
CA GLY A 195 16.24 -10.29 9.25
C GLY A 195 15.19 -11.17 9.92
N ILE A 196 14.02 -11.21 9.27
CA ILE A 196 12.93 -12.14 9.59
C ILE A 196 12.85 -13.17 8.46
N GLY A 197 12.94 -14.44 8.81
CA GLY A 197 12.82 -15.60 7.93
C GLY A 197 11.43 -16.20 7.96
N TYR A 198 10.88 -16.51 6.78
CA TYR A 198 9.60 -17.17 6.57
C TYR A 198 9.85 -18.49 5.85
N THR A 199 9.67 -19.61 6.54
CA THR A 199 9.93 -20.95 5.99
C THR A 199 8.64 -21.53 5.42
N VAL A 200 8.71 -21.99 4.17
CA VAL A 200 7.63 -22.70 3.47
C VAL A 200 8.08 -24.10 3.07
N ASP A 201 7.14 -25.04 3.05
CA ASP A 201 7.33 -26.37 2.50
C ASP A 201 7.26 -26.34 0.99
N TYR A 202 8.42 -26.12 0.39
CA TYR A 202 8.57 -26.10 -1.04
C TYR A 202 8.33 -27.48 -1.66
N GLY A 203 8.65 -28.57 -0.94
CA GLY A 203 8.36 -29.94 -1.39
C GLY A 203 6.88 -30.17 -1.65
N ALA A 204 6.03 -29.76 -0.72
CA ALA A 204 4.57 -29.86 -0.89
C ALA A 204 4.04 -29.00 -2.05
N LEU A 205 4.64 -27.83 -2.33
CA LEU A 205 4.30 -27.03 -3.51
C LEU A 205 4.67 -27.75 -4.80
N VAL A 206 5.87 -28.32 -4.86
CA VAL A 206 6.34 -29.07 -6.04
C VAL A 206 5.47 -30.30 -6.30
N GLU A 207 5.05 -31.01 -5.25
CA GLU A 207 4.15 -32.15 -5.38
C GLU A 207 2.78 -31.76 -5.93
N ARG A 208 2.29 -30.55 -5.60
CA ARG A 208 0.98 -30.05 -6.03
C ARG A 208 1.00 -29.46 -7.44
N ASP A 209 1.97 -28.60 -7.74
CA ASP A 209 1.96 -27.71 -8.91
C ASP A 209 3.13 -27.97 -9.88
N GLY A 210 4.04 -28.89 -9.56
CA GLY A 210 5.30 -29.09 -10.27
C GLY A 210 6.37 -28.05 -9.89
N GLU A 211 7.61 -28.25 -10.35
CA GLU A 211 8.75 -27.40 -9.96
C GLU A 211 8.58 -25.95 -10.46
N GLU A 212 8.16 -25.77 -11.71
CA GLU A 212 7.95 -24.45 -12.33
C GLU A 212 6.78 -23.71 -11.65
N GLY A 213 5.66 -24.39 -11.41
CA GLY A 213 4.50 -23.82 -10.71
C GLY A 213 4.80 -23.46 -9.25
N ALA A 214 5.60 -24.27 -8.55
CA ALA A 214 6.05 -23.97 -7.19
C ALA A 214 6.93 -22.71 -7.14
N GLN A 215 7.84 -22.56 -8.12
CA GLN A 215 8.69 -21.39 -8.24
C GLN A 215 7.87 -20.14 -8.57
N GLU A 216 6.96 -20.23 -9.54
CA GLU A 216 6.07 -19.13 -9.93
C GLU A 216 5.21 -18.68 -8.75
N ALA A 217 4.58 -19.62 -8.03
CA ALA A 217 3.78 -19.31 -6.86
C ALA A 217 4.60 -18.56 -5.80
N LEU A 218 5.81 -19.04 -5.49
CA LEU A 218 6.67 -18.43 -4.49
C LEU A 218 7.08 -17.00 -4.88
N MET A 219 7.45 -16.81 -6.15
CA MET A 219 7.77 -15.49 -6.69
C MET A 219 6.56 -14.56 -6.69
N GLU A 220 5.36 -15.07 -6.99
CA GLU A 220 4.12 -14.30 -6.92
C GLU A 220 3.77 -13.90 -5.48
N ALA A 221 4.02 -14.76 -4.48
CA ALA A 221 3.89 -14.39 -3.07
C ALA A 221 4.85 -13.27 -2.67
N VAL A 222 6.12 -13.39 -3.06
CA VAL A 222 7.11 -12.33 -2.83
C VAL A 222 6.66 -11.02 -3.49
N HIS A 223 6.21 -11.09 -4.75
CA HIS A 223 5.69 -9.94 -5.48
C HIS A 223 4.50 -9.31 -4.76
N ARG A 224 3.49 -10.10 -4.36
CA ARG A 224 2.32 -9.63 -3.62
C ARG A 224 2.70 -8.96 -2.30
N ALA A 225 3.61 -9.55 -1.53
CA ALA A 225 4.09 -8.96 -0.28
C ALA A 225 4.74 -7.59 -0.53
N LEU A 226 5.58 -7.48 -1.57
CA LEU A 226 6.25 -6.22 -1.94
C LEU A 226 5.28 -5.15 -2.46
N VAL A 227 4.22 -5.55 -3.17
CA VAL A 227 3.12 -4.65 -3.54
C VAL A 227 2.39 -4.11 -2.31
N ILE A 228 2.15 -4.95 -1.30
CA ILE A 228 1.55 -4.52 -0.04
C ILE A 228 2.49 -3.59 0.72
N VAL A 229 3.79 -3.88 0.79
CA VAL A 229 4.81 -2.96 1.38
C VAL A 229 4.71 -1.59 0.71
N LYS A 230 4.73 -1.55 -0.63
CA LYS A 230 4.63 -0.30 -1.39
C LYS A 230 3.35 0.46 -1.07
N ARG A 231 2.22 -0.24 -0.90
CA ARG A 231 0.88 0.32 -0.62
C ARG A 231 0.55 0.47 0.87
N HIS A 232 1.51 0.20 1.75
CA HIS A 232 1.24 0.13 3.18
C HIS A 232 0.78 1.49 3.72
N PRO A 233 -0.21 1.59 4.63
CA PRO A 233 -0.71 2.88 5.14
C PRO A 233 0.35 3.66 5.94
N ARG A 234 1.30 2.97 6.57
CA ARG A 234 2.41 3.59 7.31
C ARG A 234 3.60 3.93 6.41
N ALA A 235 4.09 5.17 6.49
CA ALA A 235 5.21 5.65 5.68
C ALA A 235 6.53 4.94 5.97
N ASP A 236 6.80 4.60 7.24
CA ASP A 236 8.00 3.87 7.67
C ASP A 236 8.14 2.48 7.03
N VAL A 237 7.03 1.83 6.71
CA VAL A 237 7.02 0.56 5.95
C VAL A 237 7.21 0.80 4.45
N ARG A 238 6.56 1.83 3.88
CA ARG A 238 6.69 2.16 2.44
C ARG A 238 8.07 2.65 2.03
N GLU A 239 8.74 3.38 2.91
CA GLU A 239 10.05 3.99 2.64
C GLU A 239 11.21 3.13 3.14
N ALA A 240 10.89 1.95 3.67
CA ALA A 240 11.85 1.01 4.18
C ALA A 240 12.91 0.62 3.14
N THR A 241 14.07 0.20 3.65
CA THR A 241 15.15 -0.34 2.84
C THR A 241 15.53 -1.72 3.35
N PHE A 242 15.35 -2.73 2.51
CA PHE A 242 15.66 -4.12 2.83
C PHE A 242 15.96 -4.95 1.58
N ALA A 243 16.54 -6.12 1.78
CA ALA A 243 16.72 -7.13 0.75
C ALA A 243 15.93 -8.39 1.12
N VAL A 244 15.39 -9.04 0.09
CA VAL A 244 14.78 -10.36 0.19
C VAL A 244 15.84 -11.40 -0.21
N TRP A 245 16.02 -12.39 0.65
CA TRP A 245 16.97 -13.47 0.48
C TRP A 245 16.24 -14.80 0.41
N ALA A 246 16.77 -15.76 -0.34
CA ALA A 246 16.24 -17.11 -0.40
C ALA A 246 17.29 -18.12 0.03
N ASN A 247 16.86 -19.12 0.79
CA ASN A 247 17.64 -20.29 1.14
C ASN A 247 16.80 -21.54 0.93
N ALA A 248 17.22 -22.41 0.01
CA ALA A 248 16.62 -23.72 -0.19
C ALA A 248 17.45 -24.78 0.52
N ARG A 249 16.82 -25.55 1.41
CA ARG A 249 17.50 -26.66 2.12
C ARG A 249 16.60 -27.85 2.35
N ALA A 250 17.21 -28.98 2.64
CA ALA A 250 16.53 -30.13 3.21
C ALA A 250 16.41 -29.98 4.73
N GLU A 251 15.23 -30.20 5.28
CA GLU A 251 14.97 -30.26 6.73
C GLU A 251 14.32 -31.61 7.10
N GLY A 252 14.57 -32.04 8.34
CA GLY A 252 13.98 -33.26 8.88
C GLY A 252 14.89 -34.48 8.86
N PRO A 253 14.34 -35.67 9.16
CA PRO A 253 15.09 -36.91 9.23
C PRO A 253 15.80 -37.25 7.91
N ALA A 254 17.01 -37.81 7.98
CA ALA A 254 17.82 -38.14 6.80
C ALA A 254 17.15 -39.14 5.83
N ASP A 255 16.21 -39.94 6.31
CA ASP A 255 15.44 -40.92 5.53
C ASP A 255 14.23 -40.32 4.82
N ARG A 256 13.77 -39.12 5.22
CA ARG A 256 12.68 -38.37 4.58
C ARG A 256 12.92 -36.85 4.67
N PRO A 257 13.91 -36.32 3.93
CA PRO A 257 14.17 -34.90 3.92
C PRO A 257 13.01 -34.15 3.27
N ARG A 258 12.47 -33.15 3.96
CA ARG A 258 11.51 -32.18 3.44
C ARG A 258 12.28 -31.06 2.75
N ARG A 259 11.93 -30.72 1.51
CA ARG A 259 12.48 -29.54 0.82
C ARG A 259 11.77 -28.29 1.36
N VAL A 260 12.52 -27.39 1.98
CA VAL A 260 12.00 -26.12 2.46
C VAL A 260 12.73 -24.96 1.80
N VAL A 261 12.01 -23.86 1.61
CA VAL A 261 12.61 -22.58 1.24
C VAL A 261 12.33 -21.60 2.38
N THR A 262 13.38 -20.91 2.82
CA THR A 262 13.25 -19.80 3.77
C THR A 262 13.52 -18.50 3.05
N LEU A 263 12.52 -17.62 3.04
CA LEU A 263 12.64 -16.25 2.55
C LEU A 263 13.02 -15.36 3.72
N PHE A 264 14.15 -14.66 3.66
CA PHE A 264 14.49 -13.67 4.68
C PHE A 264 14.26 -12.26 4.16
N VAL A 265 13.75 -11.39 5.02
CA VAL A 265 13.76 -9.94 4.80
C VAL A 265 14.72 -9.28 5.77
N ALA A 266 15.78 -8.65 5.24
CA ALA A 266 16.87 -8.08 6.04
C ALA A 266 17.29 -6.68 5.53
N PRO A 267 17.48 -5.68 6.42
CA PRO A 267 17.26 -5.74 7.86
C PRO A 267 15.78 -5.92 8.23
N ALA A 268 15.53 -6.54 9.38
CA ALA A 268 14.20 -6.59 9.96
C ALA A 268 13.73 -5.18 10.32
N LEU A 269 12.57 -4.78 9.81
CA LEU A 269 11.99 -3.46 10.09
C LEU A 269 11.44 -3.43 11.52
N GLU A 270 11.69 -2.33 12.23
CA GLU A 270 11.22 -2.17 13.61
C GLU A 270 9.70 -2.22 13.70
N ALA A 271 8.99 -1.67 12.71
CA ALA A 271 7.55 -1.78 12.57
C ALA A 271 7.05 -3.24 12.59
N TRP A 272 7.74 -4.14 11.87
CA TRP A 272 7.37 -5.56 11.79
C TRP A 272 7.74 -6.36 13.05
N ARG A 273 8.67 -5.83 13.85
CA ARG A 273 9.07 -6.41 15.14
C ARG A 273 8.07 -6.11 16.24
N GLN A 274 7.41 -4.95 16.16
CA GLN A 274 6.49 -4.46 17.19
C GLN A 274 5.02 -4.79 16.88
N ASP A 275 4.67 -4.88 15.60
CA ASP A 275 3.31 -5.12 15.13
C ASP A 275 3.30 -6.14 13.99
N GLU A 276 2.72 -7.32 14.23
CA GLU A 276 2.61 -8.37 13.22
C GLU A 276 1.65 -7.98 12.08
N ALA A 277 0.65 -7.14 12.35
CA ALA A 277 -0.27 -6.64 11.32
C ALA A 277 0.44 -5.71 10.31
N ALA A 278 1.61 -5.18 10.68
CA ALA A 278 2.44 -4.35 9.81
C ALA A 278 3.39 -5.17 8.91
N ASP A 279 3.46 -6.51 9.05
CA ASP A 279 4.35 -7.42 8.30
C ASP A 279 3.65 -7.99 7.05
N PRO A 280 3.93 -7.47 5.84
CA PRO A 280 3.24 -7.90 4.63
C PRO A 280 3.65 -9.28 4.15
N PHE A 281 4.87 -9.72 4.50
CA PHE A 281 5.34 -11.06 4.15
C PHE A 281 4.63 -12.11 4.99
N LEU A 282 4.44 -11.84 6.28
CA LEU A 282 3.65 -12.70 7.15
C LEU A 282 2.19 -12.79 6.65
N ALA A 283 1.54 -11.65 6.38
CA ALA A 283 0.16 -11.62 5.91
C ALA A 283 -0.08 -12.45 4.63
N VAL A 284 0.88 -12.46 3.70
CA VAL A 284 0.78 -13.23 2.45
C VAL A 284 1.12 -14.71 2.66
N LEU A 285 2.21 -14.99 3.37
CA LEU A 285 2.73 -16.36 3.48
C LEU A 285 1.97 -17.18 4.52
N GLU A 286 1.49 -16.59 5.60
CA GLU A 286 0.73 -17.31 6.64
C GLU A 286 -0.61 -17.84 6.11
N ALA A 287 -1.18 -17.19 5.09
CA ALA A 287 -2.36 -17.67 4.40
C ALA A 287 -2.11 -18.96 3.58
N TRP A 288 -0.85 -19.36 3.39
CA TRP A 288 -0.51 -20.54 2.62
C TRP A 288 -0.55 -21.82 3.47
N PRO A 289 -1.20 -22.90 2.99
CA PRO A 289 -1.20 -24.19 3.69
C PRO A 289 0.19 -24.81 3.91
N VAL A 290 1.17 -24.36 3.14
CA VAL A 290 2.56 -24.84 3.19
C VAL A 290 3.48 -23.99 4.08
N PHE A 291 2.94 -22.95 4.73
CA PHE A 291 3.70 -22.15 5.67
C PHE A 291 4.10 -23.00 6.88
N VAL A 292 5.38 -22.92 7.27
CA VAL A 292 5.94 -23.75 8.34
C VAL A 292 6.16 -22.91 9.59
N ARG A 293 6.93 -21.83 9.48
CA ARG A 293 7.31 -21.00 10.64
C ARG A 293 7.88 -19.65 10.23
N ARG A 294 7.89 -18.73 11.20
CA ARG A 294 8.60 -17.45 11.20
C ARG A 294 9.75 -17.52 12.21
N GLU A 295 10.94 -17.07 11.84
CA GLU A 295 12.11 -17.04 12.73
C GLU A 295 12.98 -15.79 12.52
N ARG A 296 13.70 -15.35 13.54
CA ARG A 296 14.74 -14.31 13.37
C ARG A 296 16.06 -14.97 13.01
N GLY A 297 16.82 -14.34 12.13
CA GLY A 297 18.12 -14.89 11.74
C GLY A 297 18.91 -13.96 10.85
N VAL A 298 20.20 -14.24 10.73
CA VAL A 298 21.11 -13.55 9.81
C VAL A 298 21.17 -14.37 8.51
N PRO A 299 20.66 -13.87 7.36
CA PRO A 299 20.57 -14.65 6.13
C PRO A 299 21.93 -15.23 5.70
N LEU A 300 22.99 -14.43 5.83
CA LEU A 300 24.38 -14.82 5.54
C LEU A 300 24.82 -16.07 6.33
N ALA A 301 24.42 -16.17 7.60
CA ALA A 301 24.79 -17.31 8.44
C ALA A 301 24.11 -18.62 8.02
N THR A 302 23.08 -18.54 7.18
CA THR A 302 22.30 -19.70 6.73
C THR A 302 22.69 -20.21 5.35
N GLY A 303 23.50 -19.45 4.59
CA GLY A 303 23.75 -19.75 3.18
C GLY A 303 22.71 -19.17 2.23
N ALA A 304 21.91 -18.20 2.67
CA ALA A 304 20.92 -17.54 1.81
C ALA A 304 21.59 -16.64 0.77
N TYR A 305 20.92 -16.41 -0.35
CA TYR A 305 21.34 -15.46 -1.40
C TYR A 305 20.31 -14.35 -1.57
N PRO A 306 20.73 -13.08 -1.69
CA PRO A 306 19.82 -11.96 -1.91
C PRO A 306 19.44 -11.90 -3.38
N PHE A 307 18.14 -11.75 -3.68
CA PHE A 307 17.66 -11.74 -5.07
C PHE A 307 16.80 -10.51 -5.41
N VAL A 308 16.28 -9.81 -4.40
CA VAL A 308 15.55 -8.55 -4.56
C VAL A 308 16.00 -7.54 -3.51
N ARG A 309 16.11 -6.27 -3.88
CA ARG A 309 16.24 -5.15 -2.95
C ARG A 309 15.05 -4.21 -3.09
N TYR A 310 14.46 -3.84 -1.97
CA TYR A 310 13.50 -2.76 -1.83
C TYR A 310 14.19 -1.56 -1.20
N ALA A 311 14.09 -0.38 -1.81
CA ALA A 311 14.64 0.86 -1.25
C ALA A 311 13.78 2.06 -1.68
N GLY A 312 13.10 2.70 -0.72
CA GLY A 312 12.37 3.95 -0.95
C GLY A 312 11.32 3.84 -2.08
N GLY A 313 10.52 2.77 -2.06
CA GLY A 313 9.50 2.54 -3.10
C GLY A 313 10.00 1.91 -4.41
N ARG A 314 11.32 1.71 -4.55
CA ARG A 314 11.94 1.08 -5.73
C ARG A 314 12.30 -0.37 -5.47
N LEU A 315 12.15 -1.19 -6.49
CA LEU A 315 12.48 -2.60 -6.49
C LEU A 315 13.58 -2.87 -7.51
N VAL A 316 14.65 -3.50 -7.04
CA VAL A 316 15.85 -3.78 -7.82
C VAL A 316 16.08 -5.28 -7.78
N HIS A 317 16.30 -5.88 -8.94
CA HIS A 317 16.69 -7.28 -9.02
C HIS A 317 18.19 -7.40 -8.74
N LEU A 318 18.59 -8.39 -7.95
CA LEU A 318 19.98 -8.60 -7.58
C LEU A 318 20.53 -9.78 -8.38
N GLU A 319 21.45 -9.49 -9.29
CA GLU A 319 22.13 -10.51 -10.06
C GLU A 319 23.14 -11.26 -9.18
N LEU A 320 23.04 -12.59 -9.19
CA LEU A 320 23.94 -13.49 -8.47
C LEU A 320 25.03 -13.96 -9.42
N ASP A 321 26.13 -13.24 -9.43
CA ASP A 321 27.34 -13.60 -10.17
C ASP A 321 28.41 -14.23 -9.25
N GLU A 322 29.53 -14.60 -9.86
CA GLU A 322 30.67 -15.19 -9.13
C GLU A 322 31.23 -14.21 -8.08
N ASP A 323 31.25 -12.92 -8.39
CA ASP A 323 31.75 -11.89 -7.48
C ASP A 323 30.88 -11.78 -6.22
N ALA A 324 29.55 -11.89 -6.37
CA ALA A 324 28.62 -11.93 -5.25
C ALA A 324 28.89 -13.14 -4.35
N ARG A 325 29.09 -14.32 -4.94
CA ARG A 325 29.40 -15.54 -4.18
C ARG A 325 30.74 -15.43 -3.44
N VAL A 326 31.79 -14.98 -4.12
CA VAL A 326 33.11 -14.77 -3.51
C VAL A 326 33.03 -13.77 -2.36
N ARG A 327 32.22 -12.72 -2.51
CA ARG A 327 32.01 -11.74 -1.45
C ARG A 327 31.25 -12.31 -0.26
N LEU A 328 30.16 -13.04 -0.47
CA LEU A 328 29.41 -13.72 0.61
C LEU A 328 30.31 -14.73 1.34
N PHE A 329 31.12 -15.51 0.60
CA PHE A 329 32.10 -16.43 1.16
C PHE A 329 33.08 -15.70 2.09
N ARG A 330 33.68 -14.59 1.64
CA ARG A 330 34.65 -13.81 2.42
C ARG A 330 34.00 -13.17 3.66
N LEU A 331 32.82 -12.59 3.51
CA LEU A 331 32.08 -11.99 4.62
C LEU A 331 31.73 -13.03 5.68
N PHE A 332 31.25 -14.20 5.25
CA PHE A 332 30.97 -15.31 6.18
C PHE A 332 32.23 -15.74 6.93
N ALA A 333 33.34 -16.00 6.21
CA ALA A 333 34.59 -16.46 6.82
C ALA A 333 35.18 -15.45 7.82
N ALA A 334 34.98 -14.15 7.57
CA ALA A 334 35.41 -13.10 8.48
C ALA A 334 34.58 -13.05 9.77
N LEU A 335 33.25 -13.29 9.68
CA LEU A 335 32.33 -13.22 10.83
C LEU A 335 32.27 -14.52 11.65
N TRP A 336 32.43 -15.67 11.00
CA TRP A 336 32.35 -17.00 11.62
C TRP A 336 33.48 -17.92 11.17
N PRO A 337 34.75 -17.65 11.55
CA PRO A 337 35.91 -18.42 11.11
C PRO A 337 35.88 -19.89 11.54
N ASP A 338 35.19 -20.21 12.64
CA ASP A 338 35.11 -21.56 13.19
C ASP A 338 33.92 -22.39 12.66
N ARG A 339 33.11 -21.83 11.75
CA ARG A 339 31.95 -22.52 11.17
C ARG A 339 32.23 -22.97 9.74
N PRO A 340 31.69 -24.13 9.31
CA PRO A 340 31.68 -24.50 7.91
C PRO A 340 31.03 -23.39 7.07
N ASN A 341 31.70 -22.95 6.02
CA ASN A 341 31.21 -21.88 5.16
C ASN A 341 30.15 -22.43 4.19
N PRO A 342 28.88 -21.99 4.27
CA PRO A 342 27.81 -22.50 3.43
C PRO A 342 27.96 -22.09 1.96
N TYR A 343 28.89 -21.18 1.65
CA TYR A 343 29.20 -20.72 0.30
C TYR A 343 30.43 -21.42 -0.32
N ALA A 344 30.97 -22.45 0.34
CA ALA A 344 32.17 -23.16 -0.12
C ALA A 344 31.89 -24.20 -1.24
N ASP A 345 30.65 -24.72 -1.32
CA ASP A 345 30.28 -25.75 -2.29
C ASP A 345 30.02 -25.13 -3.67
N GLY A 346 31.09 -24.81 -4.38
CA GLY A 346 31.05 -24.28 -5.74
C GLY A 346 32.35 -23.66 -6.26
N SER A 347 33.40 -23.54 -5.43
CA SER A 347 34.76 -23.10 -5.82
C SER A 347 35.63 -24.21 -6.36
#